data_AF-A0A953ET08-F1
#
_entry.id   AF-A0A953ET08-F1
#
_cell.length_a   1.000
_cell.length_b   1.000
_cell.length_c   1.000
_cell.angle_alpha   90.00
_cell.angle_beta   90.00
_cell.angle_gamma   90.00
#
_symmetry.space_group_name_H-M   'P 1'
#
loop_
_entity.id
_entity.type
_entity.pdbx_description
1 polymer ?
#
loop_
_entity_poly.entity_id
_entity_poly.type
_entity_poly.pdbx_seq_one_letter_code
_entity_poly.pdbx_strand_id
1 'polypeptide(L)'
;MSRSMLVAASIVLCAGALSVCAWGQGATRTRRSASATDSQSPTLDRNEMAARQKILNSPEWHEVEHAFNEWLSVQRVYPASQVPNVKAEFKRRVRTATAAELQSWLDEMSGKLQILMSPEAQDVRAWLGHFVSAKVVLPERLVNDFDVVNMTTAQLQDALNQAEQRRTGLRTQANSFNEARMEQVRNAARQREQQDQNRQQVLARRAANDFFPNYQSQYTPRPRNNVPIERGIFGGMGFGIGIW
;
A
#
# COMPACT_ATOMS: atom_id res chain seq x y z
N MET A 1 11.69 27.70 -33.44
CA MET A 1 12.06 28.61 -32.33
C MET A 1 11.96 27.82 -31.04
N SER A 2 13.08 27.19 -30.66
CA SER A 2 13.17 26.27 -29.53
C SER A 2 13.44 27.03 -28.24
N ARG A 3 12.62 26.81 -27.21
CA ARG A 3 12.90 27.27 -25.85
C ARG A 3 13.43 26.11 -25.03
N SER A 4 14.75 26.02 -24.96
CA SER A 4 15.47 25.21 -23.99
C SER A 4 15.23 25.78 -22.59
N MET A 5 14.52 25.04 -21.73
CA MET A 5 14.46 25.34 -20.30
C MET A 5 15.54 24.53 -19.60
N LEU A 6 16.61 25.23 -19.22
CA LEU A 6 17.65 24.78 -18.30
C LEU A 6 17.02 24.61 -16.91
N VAL A 7 16.94 23.36 -16.44
CA VAL A 7 16.62 23.04 -15.04
C VAL A 7 17.94 23.07 -14.27
N ALA A 8 18.12 24.11 -13.46
CA ALA A 8 19.23 24.24 -12.52
C ALA A 8 19.01 23.26 -11.36
N ALA A 9 19.87 22.24 -11.29
CA ALA A 9 19.96 21.31 -10.17
C ALA A 9 20.67 21.98 -8.99
N SER A 10 19.92 22.43 -7.99
CA SER A 10 20.48 22.84 -6.70
C SER A 10 20.69 21.61 -5.83
N ILE A 11 21.91 21.07 -5.85
CA ILE A 11 22.40 20.08 -4.89
C ILE A 11 22.70 20.85 -3.59
N VAL A 12 21.81 20.75 -2.61
CA VAL A 12 22.09 21.20 -1.25
C VAL A 12 22.80 20.09 -0.50
N LEU A 13 24.12 20.21 -0.46
CA LEU A 13 25.02 19.47 0.44
C LEU A 13 24.77 19.98 1.88
N CYS A 14 23.92 19.30 2.65
CA CYS A 14 23.89 19.50 4.11
C CYS A 14 24.98 18.64 4.74
N ALA A 15 26.13 19.27 4.96
CA ALA A 15 27.20 18.77 5.80
C ALA A 15 26.70 18.51 7.22
N GLY A 16 27.11 17.37 7.77
CA GLY A 16 26.68 16.88 9.07
C GLY A 16 27.09 17.75 10.25
N ALA A 17 26.22 17.72 11.26
CA ALA A 17 26.59 17.89 12.66
C ALA A 17 25.99 16.71 13.43
N LEU A 18 26.85 15.75 13.75
CA LEU A 18 26.58 14.67 14.71
C LEU A 18 26.42 15.30 16.09
N SER A 19 25.19 15.57 16.51
CA SER A 19 24.89 15.93 17.89
C SER A 19 24.51 14.68 18.66
N VAL A 20 25.52 14.02 19.24
CA VAL A 20 25.37 12.97 20.25
C VAL A 20 24.85 13.64 21.52
N CYS A 21 23.53 13.74 21.68
CA CYS A 21 22.92 14.04 22.96
C CYS A 21 22.91 12.76 23.80
N ALA A 22 23.94 12.64 24.64
CA ALA A 22 23.95 11.76 25.79
C ALA A 22 22.69 12.02 26.66
N TRP A 23 21.76 11.07 26.68
CA TRP A 23 20.72 11.01 27.72
C TRP A 23 21.21 10.10 28.82
N GLY A 24 21.96 10.72 29.73
CA GLY A 24 22.27 10.17 31.02
C GLY A 24 21.04 10.16 31.94
N GLN A 25 20.94 9.05 32.67
CA GLN A 25 20.64 8.98 34.10
C GLN A 25 19.30 9.53 34.62
N GLY A 26 18.55 8.60 35.21
CA GLY A 26 18.21 8.74 36.64
C GLY A 26 17.03 9.63 36.97
N ALA A 27 15.83 9.05 36.90
CA ALA A 27 14.77 9.42 37.84
C ALA A 27 14.08 8.14 38.31
N THR A 28 14.43 7.72 39.51
CA THR A 28 13.64 6.84 40.35
C THR A 28 12.24 7.44 40.48
N ARG A 29 11.28 6.92 39.70
CA ARG A 29 9.87 7.21 39.92
C ARG A 29 9.47 6.58 41.25
N THR A 30 9.47 7.40 42.30
CA THR A 30 8.68 7.18 43.50
C THR A 30 7.25 6.95 43.03
N ARG A 31 6.81 5.70 43.06
CA ARG A 31 5.43 5.27 42.80
C ARG A 31 4.57 5.86 43.91
N ARG A 32 4.13 7.10 43.73
CA ARG A 32 3.08 7.72 44.54
C ARG A 32 1.83 6.91 44.25
N SER A 33 1.45 6.07 45.20
CA SER A 33 0.15 5.41 45.25
C SER A 33 -0.90 6.51 45.19
N ALA A 34 -1.40 6.77 43.97
CA ALA A 34 -2.61 7.54 43.78
C ALA A 34 -3.73 6.71 44.38
N SER A 35 -4.32 7.27 45.42
CA SER A 35 -5.51 6.80 46.09
C SER A 35 -6.53 6.34 45.05
N ALA A 36 -7.02 5.11 45.22
CA ALA A 36 -8.20 4.62 44.55
C ALA A 36 -9.38 5.52 44.96
N THR A 37 -9.65 6.55 44.17
CA THR A 37 -10.95 7.20 44.18
C THR A 37 -11.93 6.24 43.53
N ASP A 38 -12.86 5.78 44.35
CA ASP A 38 -14.08 5.05 44.03
C ASP A 38 -14.43 4.94 42.54
N SER A 39 -14.32 3.73 42.01
CA SER A 39 -14.91 3.33 40.73
C SER A 39 -16.41 3.07 40.87
N GLN A 40 -17.14 3.98 41.52
CA GLN A 40 -18.59 4.05 41.31
C GLN A 40 -18.78 4.73 39.95
N SER A 41 -19.30 3.99 38.98
CA SER A 41 -19.76 4.57 37.72
C SER A 41 -20.63 5.78 38.05
N PRO A 42 -20.22 7.02 37.70
CA PRO A 42 -20.95 8.20 38.11
C PRO A 42 -22.33 8.11 37.49
N THR A 43 -23.34 7.94 38.35
CA THR A 43 -24.72 8.16 37.93
C THR A 43 -24.79 9.64 37.57
N LEU A 44 -24.95 9.93 36.27
CA LEU A 44 -24.98 11.30 35.77
C LEU A 44 -26.07 12.07 36.53
N ASP A 45 -25.72 13.24 37.06
CA ASP A 45 -26.69 14.11 37.72
C ASP A 45 -27.84 14.46 36.77
N ARG A 46 -29.03 14.77 37.31
CA ARG A 46 -30.20 15.15 36.50
C ARG A 46 -29.89 16.34 35.59
N ASN A 47 -29.12 17.32 36.07
CA ASN A 47 -28.71 18.48 35.27
C ASN A 47 -27.82 18.06 34.09
N GLU A 48 -26.91 17.11 34.33
CA GLU A 48 -26.01 16.58 33.31
C GLU A 48 -26.77 15.81 32.23
N MET A 49 -27.76 14.99 32.61
CA MET A 49 -28.65 14.33 31.66
C MET A 49 -29.45 15.31 30.81
N ALA A 50 -29.94 16.41 31.41
CA ALA A 50 -30.67 17.46 30.68
C ALA A 50 -29.76 18.21 29.69
N ALA A 51 -28.53 18.56 30.11
CA ALA A 51 -27.53 19.18 29.24
C ALA A 51 -27.16 18.27 28.06
N ARG A 52 -26.96 16.97 28.33
CA ARG A 52 -26.67 15.99 27.28
C ARG A 52 -27.83 15.82 26.31
N GLN A 53 -29.06 15.76 26.80
CA GLN A 53 -30.24 15.67 25.94
C GLN A 53 -30.37 16.88 25.01
N LYS A 54 -29.99 18.07 25.47
CA LYS A 54 -29.96 19.28 24.65
C LYS A 54 -28.97 19.15 23.48
N ILE A 55 -27.80 18.56 23.71
CA ILE A 55 -26.81 18.29 22.65
C ILE A 55 -27.32 17.22 21.69
N LEU A 56 -27.90 16.12 22.20
CA LEU A 56 -28.44 15.05 21.35
C LEU A 56 -29.66 15.47 20.51
N ASN A 57 -30.33 16.55 20.90
CA ASN A 57 -31.43 17.14 20.13
C ASN A 57 -30.95 18.30 19.25
N SER A 58 -29.64 18.60 19.20
CA SER A 58 -29.12 19.70 18.40
C SER A 58 -29.08 19.34 16.91
N PRO A 59 -29.20 20.33 16.00
CA PRO A 59 -29.02 20.10 14.57
C PRO A 59 -27.64 19.54 14.23
N GLU A 60 -26.60 20.00 14.92
CA GLU A 60 -25.20 19.58 14.70
C GLU A 60 -25.02 18.07 14.96
N TRP A 61 -25.65 17.54 16.01
CA TRP A 61 -25.62 16.10 16.29
C TRP A 61 -26.26 15.30 15.16
N HIS A 62 -27.42 15.75 14.67
CA HIS A 62 -28.12 15.07 13.57
C HIS A 62 -27.32 15.11 12.26
N GLU A 63 -26.63 16.21 11.97
CA GLU A 63 -25.74 16.32 10.82
C GLU A 63 -24.56 15.34 10.92
N VAL A 64 -23.88 15.29 12.07
CA VAL A 64 -22.79 14.34 12.32
C VAL A 64 -23.27 12.90 12.24
N GLU A 65 -24.42 12.57 12.83
CA GLU A 65 -25.01 11.23 12.76
C GLU A 65 -25.37 10.85 11.32
N HIS A 66 -25.94 11.77 10.55
CA HIS A 66 -26.25 11.56 9.14
C HIS A 66 -24.97 11.34 8.32
N ALA A 67 -24.02 12.27 8.39
CA ALA A 67 -22.76 12.20 7.65
C ALA A 67 -21.95 10.94 8.01
N PHE A 68 -21.96 10.52 9.28
CA PHE A 68 -21.34 9.27 9.69
C PHE A 68 -22.02 8.03 9.07
N ASN A 69 -23.35 7.99 9.06
CA ASN A 69 -24.09 6.89 8.43
C ASN A 69 -23.90 6.87 6.91
N GLU A 70 -23.89 8.04 6.27
CA GLU A 70 -23.62 8.19 4.84
C GLU A 70 -22.19 7.71 4.51
N TRP A 71 -21.20 8.18 5.26
CA TRP A 71 -19.82 7.73 5.10
C TRP A 71 -19.67 6.22 5.26
N LEU A 72 -20.29 5.62 6.28
CA LEU A 72 -20.31 4.17 6.49
C LEU A 72 -20.99 3.40 5.34
N SER A 73 -21.93 4.01 4.63
CA SER A 73 -22.64 3.37 3.51
C SER A 73 -21.81 3.31 2.22
N VAL A 74 -20.95 4.31 1.99
CA VAL A 74 -20.10 4.41 0.79
C VAL A 74 -18.73 3.74 0.99
N GLN A 75 -18.32 3.59 2.24
CA GLN A 75 -17.06 3.01 2.67
C GLN A 75 -16.90 1.54 2.24
N ARG A 76 -15.78 1.22 1.56
CA ARG A 76 -15.41 -0.14 1.11
C ARG A 76 -14.32 -0.81 1.95
N VAL A 77 -13.62 -0.07 2.80
CA VAL A 77 -12.50 -0.63 3.60
C VAL A 77 -13.00 -1.47 4.77
N TYR A 78 -14.17 -1.16 5.36
CA TYR A 78 -14.79 -2.05 6.34
C TYR A 78 -15.67 -3.11 5.65
N PRO A 79 -15.51 -4.40 6.01
CA PRO A 79 -16.47 -5.40 5.61
C PRO A 79 -17.84 -5.14 6.27
N ALA A 80 -18.92 -5.53 5.59
CA ALA A 80 -20.29 -5.32 6.06
C ALA A 80 -20.55 -5.89 7.48
N SER A 81 -19.81 -6.92 7.88
CA SER A 81 -19.88 -7.51 9.22
C SER A 81 -19.28 -6.63 10.33
N GLN A 82 -18.36 -5.72 10.01
CA GLN A 82 -17.75 -4.80 10.97
C GLN A 82 -18.56 -3.51 11.16
N VAL A 83 -19.35 -3.10 10.18
CA VAL A 83 -20.17 -1.87 10.24
C VAL A 83 -21.08 -1.84 11.49
N PRO A 84 -21.79 -2.92 11.87
CA PRO A 84 -22.56 -2.94 13.11
C PRO A 84 -21.73 -2.70 14.37
N ASN A 85 -20.50 -3.21 14.43
CA ASN A 85 -19.61 -3.05 15.58
C ASN A 85 -19.15 -1.59 15.70
N VAL A 86 -18.77 -0.98 14.59
CA VAL A 86 -18.40 0.44 14.52
C VAL A 86 -19.57 1.33 14.96
N LYS A 87 -20.79 1.04 14.50
CA LYS A 87 -22.00 1.75 14.95
C LYS A 87 -22.29 1.53 16.44
N ALA A 88 -22.09 0.31 16.95
CA ALA A 88 -22.29 0.00 18.35
C ALA A 88 -21.29 0.74 19.25
N GLU A 89 -20.03 0.82 18.83
CA GLU A 89 -18.98 1.56 19.53
C GLU A 89 -19.24 3.07 19.55
N PHE A 90 -19.63 3.64 18.40
CA PHE A 90 -20.07 5.04 18.31
C PHE A 90 -21.21 5.32 19.30
N LYS A 91 -22.27 4.50 19.30
CA LYS A 91 -23.39 4.63 20.24
C LYS A 91 -22.98 4.44 21.69
N ARG A 92 -22.04 3.52 21.97
CA ARG A 92 -21.51 3.28 23.31
C ARG A 92 -20.82 4.54 23.83
N ARG A 93 -19.94 5.16 23.03
CA ARG A 93 -19.21 6.38 23.41
C ARG A 93 -20.15 7.55 23.69
N VAL A 94 -21.16 7.75 22.85
CA VAL A 94 -22.21 8.75 23.05
C VAL A 94 -23.03 8.51 24.33
N ARG A 95 -23.26 7.24 24.68
CA ARG A 95 -24.01 6.89 25.89
C ARG A 95 -23.23 7.12 27.18
N THR A 96 -21.92 6.93 27.15
CA THR A 96 -21.05 7.05 28.33
C THR A 96 -20.49 8.44 28.53
N ALA A 97 -20.45 9.27 27.49
CA ALA A 97 -19.94 10.63 27.56
C ALA A 97 -20.79 11.54 28.46
N THR A 98 -20.11 12.41 29.19
CA THR A 98 -20.68 13.62 29.80
C THR A 98 -21.07 14.63 28.71
N ALA A 99 -21.87 15.65 29.03
CA ALA A 99 -22.27 16.70 28.10
C ALA A 99 -21.05 17.47 27.55
N ALA A 100 -20.06 17.78 28.40
CA ALA A 100 -18.84 18.46 27.98
C ALA A 100 -18.00 17.58 27.05
N GLU A 101 -17.78 16.31 27.40
CA GLU A 101 -17.08 15.35 26.53
C GLU A 101 -17.81 15.12 25.23
N LEU A 102 -19.15 15.04 25.26
CA LEU A 102 -19.97 14.84 24.07
C LEU A 102 -19.84 16.02 23.11
N GLN A 103 -19.81 17.27 23.60
CA GLN A 103 -19.61 18.44 22.75
C GLN A 103 -18.22 18.43 22.10
N SER A 104 -17.15 18.25 22.89
CA SER A 104 -15.80 18.21 22.33
C SER A 104 -15.62 17.06 21.33
N TRP A 105 -16.22 15.92 21.60
CA TRP A 105 -16.20 14.78 20.68
C TRP A 105 -17.04 15.03 19.42
N LEU A 106 -18.16 15.76 19.50
CA LEU A 106 -18.95 16.18 18.35
C LEU A 106 -18.12 17.08 17.43
N ASP A 107 -17.46 18.09 17.99
CA ASP A 107 -16.58 19.01 17.25
C ASP A 107 -15.46 18.21 16.55
N GLU A 108 -14.83 17.28 17.28
CA GLU A 108 -13.78 16.43 16.73
C GLU A 108 -14.30 15.51 15.60
N MET A 109 -15.47 14.90 15.80
CA MET A 109 -16.08 14.00 14.82
C MET A 109 -16.51 14.72 13.55
N SER A 110 -17.04 15.94 13.68
CA SER A 110 -17.38 16.79 12.52
C SER A 110 -16.14 17.05 11.65
N GLY A 111 -15.01 17.39 12.27
CA GLY A 111 -13.74 17.58 11.58
C GLY A 111 -13.22 16.31 10.91
N LYS A 112 -13.32 15.15 11.58
CA LYS A 112 -12.97 13.85 10.97
C LYS A 112 -13.82 13.55 9.75
N LEU A 113 -15.14 13.74 9.84
CA LEU A 113 -16.06 13.48 8.73
C LEU A 113 -15.79 14.40 7.55
N GLN A 114 -15.48 15.67 7.79
CA GLN A 114 -15.10 16.60 6.74
C GLN A 114 -13.86 16.13 5.96
N ILE A 115 -12.83 15.64 6.67
CA ILE A 115 -11.63 15.06 6.05
C ILE A 115 -11.99 13.77 5.30
N LEU A 116 -12.78 12.88 5.90
CA LEU A 116 -13.14 11.59 5.30
C LEU A 116 -14.02 11.73 4.05
N MET A 117 -14.83 12.78 4.00
CA MET A 117 -15.69 13.10 2.85
C MET A 117 -14.97 13.92 1.78
N SER A 118 -13.74 14.38 2.04
CA SER A 118 -12.95 15.11 1.06
C SER A 118 -12.69 14.29 -0.21
N PRO A 119 -12.50 14.93 -1.38
CA PRO A 119 -12.18 14.23 -2.62
C PRO A 119 -10.93 13.34 -2.49
N GLU A 120 -9.92 13.79 -1.76
CA GLU A 120 -8.68 13.06 -1.52
C GLU A 120 -8.93 11.77 -0.73
N ALA A 121 -9.77 11.83 0.30
CA ALA A 121 -10.16 10.65 1.07
C ALA A 121 -11.06 9.70 0.28
N GLN A 122 -11.91 10.20 -0.62
CA GLN A 122 -12.68 9.37 -1.54
C GLN A 122 -11.77 8.58 -2.49
N ASP A 123 -10.78 9.27 -3.06
CA ASP A 123 -9.75 8.70 -3.93
C ASP A 123 -8.94 7.59 -3.26
N VAL A 124 -8.46 7.84 -2.03
CA VAL A 124 -7.72 6.84 -1.25
C VAL A 124 -8.61 5.65 -0.89
N ARG A 125 -9.88 5.88 -0.51
CA ARG A 125 -10.84 4.79 -0.24
C ARG A 125 -11.13 3.95 -1.48
N ALA A 126 -11.31 4.58 -2.64
CA ALA A 126 -11.51 3.87 -3.90
C ALA A 126 -10.29 3.00 -4.23
N TRP A 127 -9.09 3.58 -4.11
CA TRP A 127 -7.81 2.88 -4.30
C TRP A 127 -7.66 1.68 -3.35
N LEU A 128 -7.89 1.86 -2.03
CA LEU A 128 -7.86 0.76 -1.05
C LEU A 128 -8.91 -0.31 -1.35
N GLY A 129 -10.11 0.10 -1.77
CA GLY A 129 -11.19 -0.81 -2.15
C GLY A 129 -10.80 -1.77 -3.28
N HIS A 130 -9.96 -1.34 -4.23
CA HIS A 130 -9.45 -2.22 -5.28
C HIS A 130 -8.61 -3.38 -4.70
N PHE A 131 -7.72 -3.11 -3.75
CA PHE A 131 -6.89 -4.16 -3.14
C PHE A 131 -7.69 -5.12 -2.27
N VAL A 132 -8.63 -4.60 -1.47
CA VAL A 132 -9.53 -5.42 -0.66
C VAL A 132 -10.34 -6.36 -1.57
N SER A 133 -10.87 -5.85 -2.68
CA SER A 133 -11.64 -6.66 -3.63
C SER A 133 -10.80 -7.72 -4.35
N ALA A 134 -9.54 -7.41 -4.65
CA ALA A 134 -8.62 -8.31 -5.34
C ALA A 134 -8.04 -9.39 -4.40
N LYS A 135 -8.39 -9.38 -3.11
CA LYS A 135 -7.76 -10.21 -2.05
C LYS A 135 -6.23 -10.15 -2.08
N VAL A 136 -5.68 -9.04 -2.58
CA VAL A 136 -4.25 -8.80 -2.51
C VAL A 136 -3.95 -8.54 -1.04
N VAL A 137 -2.97 -9.27 -0.51
CA VAL A 137 -2.50 -9.08 0.87
C VAL A 137 -1.90 -7.69 0.96
N LEU A 138 -2.72 -6.70 1.32
CA LEU A 138 -2.19 -5.44 1.81
C LEU A 138 -1.44 -5.73 3.11
N PRO A 139 -0.41 -4.94 3.43
CA PRO A 139 0.11 -4.88 4.78
C PRO A 139 -1.08 -4.67 5.73
N GLU A 140 -1.31 -5.61 6.65
CA GLU A 140 -2.45 -5.61 7.58
C GLU A 140 -2.62 -4.27 8.31
N ARG A 141 -1.49 -3.57 8.53
CA ARG A 141 -1.43 -2.21 9.05
C ARG A 141 -2.30 -1.23 8.26
N LEU A 142 -2.25 -1.21 6.92
CA LEU A 142 -2.99 -0.23 6.11
C LEU A 142 -4.51 -0.28 6.27
N VAL A 143 -5.06 -1.47 6.48
CA VAL A 143 -6.51 -1.64 6.63
C VAL A 143 -6.92 -1.32 8.06
N ASN A 144 -6.10 -1.73 9.03
CA ASN A 144 -6.37 -1.53 10.45
C ASN A 144 -6.03 -0.11 10.95
N ASP A 145 -5.17 0.63 10.23
CA ASP A 145 -4.71 1.97 10.59
C ASP A 145 -5.79 3.04 10.39
N PHE A 146 -6.92 2.75 9.73
CA PHE A 146 -8.07 3.66 9.64
C PHE A 146 -9.12 3.29 10.68
N ASP A 147 -8.88 3.62 11.95
CA ASP A 147 -9.89 3.55 13.01
C ASP A 147 -10.46 4.94 13.28
N VAL A 148 -11.50 5.31 12.54
CA VAL A 148 -12.11 6.64 12.61
C VAL A 148 -12.68 6.97 13.99
N VAL A 149 -13.10 5.96 14.76
CA VAL A 149 -13.72 6.20 16.06
C VAL A 149 -12.66 6.54 17.10
N ASN A 150 -11.49 5.92 17.03
CA ASN A 150 -10.45 6.06 18.06
C ASN A 150 -9.34 7.03 17.69
N MET A 151 -9.07 7.26 16.40
CA MET A 151 -8.04 8.20 15.95
C MET A 151 -8.48 9.65 16.07
N THR A 152 -7.56 10.56 16.35
CA THR A 152 -7.83 12.00 16.29
C THR A 152 -7.88 12.52 14.85
N THR A 153 -8.42 13.72 14.65
CA THR A 153 -8.45 14.39 13.34
C THR A 153 -7.05 14.54 12.72
N ALA A 154 -6.05 14.89 13.54
CA ALA A 154 -4.67 15.00 13.09
C ALA A 154 -4.08 13.63 12.68
N GLN A 155 -4.31 12.60 13.50
CA GLN A 155 -3.88 11.24 13.17
C GLN A 155 -4.53 10.73 11.88
N LEU A 156 -5.81 11.06 11.66
CA LEU A 156 -6.53 10.70 10.45
C LEU A 156 -5.92 11.39 9.22
N GLN A 157 -5.60 12.68 9.31
CA GLN A 157 -4.93 13.42 8.24
C GLN A 157 -3.55 12.82 7.92
N ASP A 158 -2.78 12.47 8.95
CA ASP A 158 -1.48 11.82 8.78
C ASP A 158 -1.60 10.45 8.11
N ALA A 159 -2.59 9.63 8.51
CA ALA A 159 -2.87 8.35 7.89
C ALA A 159 -3.27 8.51 6.41
N LEU A 160 -4.07 9.53 6.10
CA LEU A 160 -4.45 9.87 4.72
C LEU A 160 -3.22 10.27 3.89
N ASN A 161 -2.37 11.15 4.42
CA ASN A 161 -1.13 11.58 3.77
C ASN A 161 -0.19 10.38 3.51
N GLN A 162 -0.06 9.46 4.48
CA GLN A 162 0.74 8.25 4.31
C GLN A 162 0.17 7.32 3.25
N ALA A 163 -1.15 7.15 3.19
CA ALA A 163 -1.80 6.34 2.16
C ALA A 163 -1.56 6.94 0.76
N GLU A 164 -1.61 8.27 0.63
CA GLU A 164 -1.33 8.97 -0.62
C GLU A 164 0.13 8.82 -1.08
N GLN A 165 1.08 8.96 -0.15
CA GLN A 165 2.50 8.71 -0.43
C GLN A 165 2.74 7.27 -0.90
N ARG A 166 2.05 6.28 -0.30
CA ARG A 166 2.15 4.89 -0.74
C ARG A 166 1.51 4.67 -2.11
N ARG A 167 0.35 5.30 -2.38
CA ARG A 167 -0.32 5.26 -3.68
C ARG A 167 0.60 5.77 -4.79
N THR A 168 1.21 6.93 -4.58
CA THR A 168 2.15 7.54 -5.54
C THR A 168 3.43 6.71 -5.69
N GLY A 169 3.96 6.15 -4.60
CA GLY A 169 5.10 5.23 -4.65
C GLY A 169 4.83 3.97 -5.47
N LEU A 170 3.71 3.28 -5.23
CA LEU A 170 3.32 2.09 -5.98
C LEU A 170 3.06 2.38 -7.46
N ARG A 171 2.46 3.53 -7.78
CA ARG A 171 2.28 3.96 -9.17
C ARG A 171 3.61 4.17 -9.87
N THR A 172 4.57 4.80 -9.19
CA THR A 172 5.92 5.02 -9.72
C THR A 172 6.65 3.70 -9.96
N GLN A 173 6.54 2.75 -9.03
CA GLN A 173 7.10 1.40 -9.16
C GLN A 173 6.47 0.62 -10.31
N ALA A 174 5.16 0.70 -10.49
CA ALA A 174 4.48 0.06 -11.61
C ALA A 174 4.94 0.63 -12.96
N ASN A 175 5.12 1.95 -13.05
CA ASN A 175 5.63 2.60 -14.25
C ASN A 175 7.06 2.16 -14.57
N SER A 176 7.97 2.17 -13.59
CA SER A 176 9.36 1.76 -13.81
C SER A 176 9.48 0.28 -14.18
N PHE A 177 8.65 -0.58 -13.59
CA PHE A 177 8.57 -2.00 -13.99
C PHE A 177 8.10 -2.15 -15.43
N ASN A 178 7.08 -1.40 -15.85
CA ASN A 178 6.58 -1.43 -17.22
C ASN A 178 7.64 -0.94 -18.21
N GLU A 179 8.38 0.12 -17.88
CA GLU A 179 9.48 0.63 -18.70
C GLU A 179 10.58 -0.43 -18.87
N ALA A 180 11.01 -1.06 -17.78
CA ALA A 180 12.01 -2.14 -17.82
C ALA A 180 11.54 -3.33 -18.66
N ARG A 181 10.27 -3.72 -18.54
CA ARG A 181 9.68 -4.79 -19.34
C ARG A 181 9.67 -4.43 -20.84
N MET A 182 9.32 -3.20 -21.18
CA MET A 182 9.33 -2.73 -22.57
C MET A 182 10.74 -2.72 -23.17
N GLU A 183 11.75 -2.37 -22.38
CA GLU A 183 13.15 -2.44 -22.81
C GLU A 183 13.59 -3.89 -23.06
N GLN A 184 13.23 -4.83 -22.19
CA GLN A 184 13.50 -6.26 -22.40
C GLN A 184 12.86 -6.78 -23.68
N VAL A 185 11.61 -6.40 -23.96
CA VAL A 185 10.92 -6.78 -25.20
C VAL A 185 11.62 -6.20 -26.42
N ARG A 186 12.04 -4.92 -26.38
CA ARG A 186 12.83 -4.30 -27.47
C ARG A 186 14.17 -5.00 -27.68
N ASN A 187 14.86 -5.37 -26.61
CA ASN A 187 16.13 -6.09 -26.68
C ASN A 187 15.96 -7.48 -27.31
N ALA A 188 14.93 -8.21 -26.90
CA ALA A 188 14.60 -9.51 -27.48
C ALA A 188 14.23 -9.39 -28.97
N ALA A 189 13.48 -8.36 -29.37
CA ALA A 189 13.15 -8.11 -30.77
C ALA A 189 14.42 -7.85 -31.60
N ARG A 190 15.33 -6.98 -31.14
CA ARG A 190 16.62 -6.72 -31.80
C ARG A 190 17.48 -7.98 -31.93
N GLN A 191 17.50 -8.84 -30.92
CA GLN A 191 18.22 -10.11 -30.98
C GLN A 191 17.64 -11.06 -32.04
N ARG A 192 16.31 -11.13 -32.17
CA ARG A 192 15.66 -11.93 -33.21
C ARG A 192 16.00 -11.42 -34.61
N GLU A 193 15.93 -10.11 -34.81
CA GLU A 193 16.30 -9.48 -36.09
C GLU A 193 17.75 -9.81 -36.47
N GLN A 194 18.69 -9.73 -35.52
CA GLN A 194 20.09 -10.09 -35.76
C GLN A 194 20.25 -11.58 -36.08
N GLN A 195 19.52 -12.47 -35.39
CA GLN A 195 19.54 -13.90 -35.69
C GLN A 195 18.98 -14.22 -37.07
N ASP A 196 17.91 -13.55 -37.49
CA ASP A 196 17.31 -13.75 -38.81
C ASP A 196 18.22 -13.22 -39.93
N GLN A 197 18.88 -12.08 -39.72
CA GLN A 197 19.91 -11.56 -40.65
C GLN A 197 21.08 -12.55 -40.77
N ASN A 198 21.60 -13.06 -39.65
CA ASN A 198 22.66 -14.06 -39.64
C ASN A 198 22.22 -15.35 -40.36
N ARG A 199 20.99 -15.80 -40.12
CA ARG A 199 20.41 -16.98 -40.80
C ARG A 199 20.34 -16.76 -42.30
N GLN A 200 19.88 -15.59 -42.76
CA GLN A 200 19.83 -15.25 -44.18
C GLN A 200 21.22 -15.23 -44.81
N GLN A 201 22.23 -14.67 -44.13
CA GLN A 201 23.61 -14.68 -44.62
C GLN A 201 24.18 -16.10 -44.73
N VAL A 202 23.91 -16.97 -43.76
CA VAL A 202 24.32 -18.39 -43.80
C VAL A 202 23.64 -19.11 -44.97
N LEU A 203 22.34 -18.90 -45.17
CA LEU A 203 21.60 -19.48 -46.29
C LEU A 203 22.10 -18.98 -47.65
N ALA A 204 22.40 -17.68 -47.77
CA ALA A 204 22.96 -17.10 -49.00
C ALA A 204 24.36 -17.67 -49.32
N ARG A 205 25.23 -17.83 -48.31
CA ARG A 205 26.54 -18.48 -48.47
C ARG A 205 26.41 -19.94 -48.88
N ARG A 206 25.43 -20.66 -48.32
CA ARG A 206 25.15 -22.05 -48.68
C ARG A 206 24.66 -22.17 -50.12
N ALA A 207 23.70 -21.34 -50.52
CA ALA A 207 23.19 -21.31 -51.89
C ALA A 207 24.28 -20.97 -52.93
N ALA A 208 25.23 -20.09 -52.60
CA ALA A 208 26.36 -19.78 -53.47
C ALA A 208 27.33 -20.98 -53.64
N ASN A 209 27.54 -21.78 -52.59
CA ASN A 209 28.37 -22.99 -52.68
C ASN A 209 27.67 -24.13 -53.44
N ASP A 210 26.34 -24.23 -53.38
CA ASP A 210 25.56 -25.29 -54.07
C ASP A 210 25.57 -25.12 -55.61
N PHE A 211 25.98 -23.97 -56.15
CA PHE A 211 26.06 -23.70 -57.60
C PHE A 211 27.25 -24.38 -58.29
N PHE A 212 28.26 -24.81 -57.53
CA PHE A 212 29.30 -25.71 -58.01
C PHE A 212 29.08 -27.07 -57.35
N PRO A 213 28.38 -28.02 -58.01
CA PRO A 213 28.31 -29.38 -57.52
C PRO A 213 29.72 -29.96 -57.58
N ASN A 214 30.47 -29.81 -56.49
CA ASN A 214 31.67 -30.57 -56.30
C ASN A 214 31.19 -32.00 -56.10
N TYR A 215 31.21 -32.78 -57.18
CA TYR A 215 30.96 -34.23 -57.23
C TYR A 215 32.03 -34.94 -56.39
N GLN A 216 32.01 -34.73 -55.08
CA GLN A 216 32.71 -35.55 -54.12
C GLN A 216 31.66 -36.14 -53.19
N SER A 217 30.95 -37.14 -53.72
CA SER A 217 30.23 -38.11 -52.88
C SER A 217 31.28 -38.97 -52.15
N GLN A 218 31.91 -38.41 -51.13
CA GLN A 218 32.60 -39.22 -50.14
C GLN A 218 31.54 -39.75 -49.19
N TYR A 219 31.00 -40.91 -49.57
CA TYR A 219 30.29 -41.82 -48.68
C TYR A 219 31.23 -42.16 -47.52
N THR A 220 31.21 -41.36 -46.46
CA THR A 220 31.86 -41.66 -45.21
C THR A 220 30.82 -42.36 -44.34
N PRO A 221 30.91 -43.68 -44.15
CA PRO A 221 29.98 -44.40 -43.29
C PRO A 221 30.00 -43.76 -41.91
N ARG A 222 28.84 -43.39 -41.39
CA ARG A 222 28.70 -42.89 -40.02
C ARG A 222 29.33 -43.93 -39.07
N PRO A 223 30.36 -43.57 -38.28
CA PRO A 223 30.74 -44.42 -37.17
C PRO A 223 29.53 -44.50 -36.24
N ARG A 224 29.11 -45.73 -35.98
CA ARG A 224 28.09 -46.10 -35.00
C ARG A 224 28.64 -45.66 -33.64
N ASN A 225 28.40 -44.41 -33.27
CA ASN A 225 28.85 -43.91 -31.99
C ASN A 225 27.94 -44.55 -30.93
N ASN A 226 28.43 -45.66 -30.37
CA ASN A 226 27.95 -46.20 -29.11
C ASN A 226 28.16 -45.12 -28.05
N VAL A 227 27.21 -44.21 -27.90
CA VAL A 227 27.05 -43.51 -26.63
C VAL A 227 26.73 -44.59 -25.59
N PRO A 228 27.59 -44.82 -24.58
CA PRO A 228 27.20 -45.68 -23.48
C PRO A 228 25.92 -45.10 -22.89
N ILE A 229 24.89 -45.94 -22.80
CA ILE A 229 23.72 -45.64 -21.99
C ILE A 229 24.22 -45.67 -20.55
N GLU A 230 24.78 -44.56 -20.08
CA GLU A 230 24.87 -44.32 -18.66
C GLU A 230 23.44 -44.15 -18.15
N ARG A 231 22.87 -45.29 -17.75
CA ARG A 231 21.90 -45.36 -16.67
C ARG A 231 22.55 -44.79 -15.40
N GLY A 232 22.70 -43.47 -15.33
CA GLY A 232 22.80 -42.71 -14.08
C GLY A 232 21.38 -42.25 -13.73
N ILE A 233 20.61 -43.10 -13.07
CA ILE A 233 20.30 -42.94 -11.65
C ILE A 233 19.62 -41.60 -11.37
N PHE A 234 18.30 -41.70 -11.21
CA PHE A 234 17.49 -40.93 -10.27
C PHE A 234 18.31 -40.27 -9.15
N GLY A 235 18.49 -38.96 -9.26
CA GLY A 235 18.76 -38.03 -8.16
C GLY A 235 18.25 -36.69 -8.65
N GLY A 236 17.09 -36.20 -8.25
CA GLY A 236 16.72 -35.99 -6.85
C GLY A 236 17.40 -34.71 -6.40
N MET A 237 16.60 -33.73 -5.94
CA MET A 237 16.93 -32.32 -5.68
C MET A 237 16.80 -31.45 -6.95
N GLY A 238 15.62 -30.92 -7.29
CA GLY A 238 14.68 -30.30 -6.37
C GLY A 238 15.26 -28.99 -5.84
N PHE A 239 15.52 -28.03 -6.72
CA PHE A 239 15.95 -26.68 -6.32
C PHE A 239 14.90 -25.65 -6.74
N GLY A 240 14.18 -25.19 -5.73
CA GLY A 240 14.10 -23.76 -5.47
C GLY A 240 13.11 -22.98 -6.33
N ILE A 241 11.83 -23.28 -6.17
CA ILE A 241 10.79 -22.26 -6.32
C ILE A 241 11.00 -21.26 -5.17
N GLY A 242 11.85 -20.26 -5.39
CA GLY A 242 11.91 -19.05 -4.59
C GLY A 242 10.87 -18.07 -5.13
N ILE A 243 9.65 -18.18 -4.61
CA ILE A 243 8.58 -17.19 -4.79
C ILE A 243 8.97 -15.91 -4.04
N TRP A 244 8.55 -14.78 -4.62
CA TRP A 244 8.40 -13.44 -4.07
C TRP A 244 8.19 -13.33 -2.56
#